data_AF-A0A136IXZ8-F1
#
_entry.id   AF-A0A136IXZ8-F1
#
_cell.length_a   1.000
_cell.length_b   1.000
_cell.length_c   1.000
_cell.angle_alpha   90.00
_cell.angle_beta   90.00
_cell.angle_gamma   90.00
#
_symmetry.space_group_name_H-M   'P 1'
#
loop_
_entity.id
_entity.type
_entity.pdbx_description
1 polymer ?
#
loop_
_entity_poly.entity_id
_entity_poly.type
_entity_poly.pdbx_seq_one_letter_code
_entity_poly.pdbx_strand_id
1 'polypeptide(L)'
;MEMADYFHDPKGASATFKRWLYTGTSRPFGRKMNTWLGLFYTIDGCWNPSIPAQSQKRRPWAVVLRPVNAHDTRKPYTAMELLIWDSLAESDAADTPDLSCLIDMQARLVDFVKEEIAHGEVPDYYLSRVWLSNRLDRDMDTRGHPLEVACQQVELMARETRFWLPPYEVPLQARGWVQVSMSRSSSGRNKATLSRAELFNEPFPKCSADAALPEQIIFHPLRSQAAERRVANRKPSQCSNDMYKAALEARKKDRNCSTARLQYRPTMQWYADLKEEKRDASHVLVDTWEGISFRLRKAGQKSGQKTGSRPSSSG
;
A
#
# COMPACT_ATOMS: atom_id res chain seq x y z
N MET A 1 13.31 20.22 1.80
CA MET A 1 11.92 20.65 2.00
C MET A 1 11.09 19.41 1.81
N GLU A 2 10.53 18.87 2.89
CA GLU A 2 9.74 17.64 2.83
C GLU A 2 8.30 17.99 2.41
N MET A 3 7.60 17.07 1.74
CA MET A 3 6.20 17.26 1.32
C MET A 3 5.28 17.60 2.51
N ALA A 4 5.63 17.14 3.71
CA ALA A 4 5.03 17.50 4.99
C ALA A 4 5.00 19.03 5.23
N ASP A 5 6.06 19.74 4.83
CA ASP A 5 6.18 21.19 5.01
C ASP A 5 5.23 21.96 4.07
N TYR A 6 4.96 21.41 2.88
CA TYR A 6 4.11 22.04 1.85
C TYR A 6 2.62 21.99 2.22
N PHE A 7 2.20 20.99 3.00
CA PHE A 7 0.80 20.81 3.45
C PHE A 7 0.58 21.21 4.91
N HIS A 8 1.51 21.97 5.51
CA HIS A 8 1.45 22.34 6.93
C HIS A 8 1.31 21.14 7.89
N ASP A 9 1.88 19.99 7.52
CA ASP A 9 1.93 18.78 8.33
C ASP A 9 3.36 18.36 8.73
N PRO A 10 4.12 19.23 9.43
CA PRO A 10 5.51 18.96 9.79
C PRO A 10 5.68 17.80 10.80
N LYS A 11 4.58 17.28 11.35
CA LYS A 11 4.57 16.16 12.32
C LYS A 11 4.17 14.82 11.69
N GLY A 12 3.99 14.78 10.36
CA GLY A 12 3.49 13.59 9.66
C GLY A 12 2.15 13.11 10.20
N ALA A 13 1.29 14.05 10.58
CA ALA A 13 -0.02 13.82 11.15
C ALA A 13 -1.04 13.17 10.23
N SER A 14 -0.79 13.16 8.93
CA SER A 14 -1.63 12.46 7.96
C SER A 14 -0.86 11.38 7.19
N ALA A 15 0.31 10.96 7.70
CA ALA A 15 1.20 10.04 6.99
C ALA A 15 0.67 8.58 6.89
N THR A 16 -0.38 8.24 7.63
CA THR A 16 -0.94 6.87 7.66
C THR A 16 -2.47 6.89 7.59
N PHE A 17 -3.07 5.82 7.06
CA PHE A 17 -4.52 5.62 7.07
C PHE A 17 -5.09 5.66 8.48
N LYS A 18 -4.36 5.09 9.45
CA LYS A 18 -4.71 5.17 10.86
C LYS A 18 -4.83 6.61 11.34
N ARG A 19 -3.85 7.46 11.04
CA ARG A 19 -3.91 8.83 11.53
C ARG A 19 -5.00 9.62 10.83
N TRP A 20 -5.18 9.47 9.51
CA TRP A 20 -6.32 10.04 8.80
C TRP A 20 -7.66 9.64 9.44
N LEU A 21 -7.86 8.34 9.72
CA LEU A 21 -9.09 7.83 10.31
C LEU A 21 -9.29 8.27 11.77
N TYR A 22 -8.26 8.32 12.62
CA TYR A 22 -8.42 8.62 14.05
C TYR A 22 -8.23 10.08 14.44
N THR A 23 -7.37 10.83 13.76
CA THR A 23 -7.25 12.29 14.00
C THR A 23 -8.29 13.08 13.24
N GLY A 24 -8.68 12.56 12.08
CA GLY A 24 -9.68 13.15 11.23
C GLY A 24 -11.04 12.48 11.36
N THR A 25 -11.35 11.63 12.34
CA THR A 25 -12.76 11.28 12.61
C THR A 25 -13.08 11.41 14.10
N SER A 26 -13.93 12.37 14.46
CA SER A 26 -14.58 12.38 15.77
C SER A 26 -15.62 11.27 15.76
N ARG A 27 -15.28 10.10 16.30
CA ARG A 27 -16.26 9.07 16.59
C ARG A 27 -16.98 9.41 17.90
N PRO A 28 -18.31 9.20 17.98
CA PRO A 28 -19.21 8.75 16.91
C PRO A 28 -19.49 9.84 15.85
N PHE A 29 -19.79 9.44 14.62
CA PHE A 29 -20.21 10.34 13.54
C PHE A 29 -21.42 11.16 14.00
N GLY A 30 -21.25 12.48 14.05
CA GLY A 30 -22.22 13.38 14.67
C GLY A 30 -23.14 14.07 13.66
N ARG A 31 -24.20 14.73 14.15
CA ARG A 31 -25.07 15.58 13.32
C ARG A 31 -24.33 16.74 12.64
N LYS A 32 -23.28 17.27 13.28
CA LYS A 32 -22.52 18.43 12.79
C LYS A 32 -21.40 18.04 11.82
N MET A 33 -20.76 16.90 12.05
CA MET A 33 -19.71 16.36 11.19
C MET A 33 -19.92 14.86 11.04
N ASN A 34 -20.34 14.47 9.84
CA ASN A 34 -20.59 13.09 9.46
C ASN A 34 -19.87 12.68 8.16
N THR A 35 -19.08 13.57 7.57
CA THR A 35 -18.41 13.33 6.28
C THR A 35 -16.97 13.77 6.41
N TRP A 36 -16.05 12.87 6.08
CA TRP A 36 -14.62 13.10 6.18
C TRP A 36 -13.96 12.92 4.84
N LEU A 37 -13.12 13.88 4.47
CA LEU A 37 -12.41 13.92 3.20
C LEU A 37 -10.92 13.67 3.46
N GLY A 38 -10.28 12.90 2.61
CA GLY A 38 -8.83 12.68 2.62
C GLY A 38 -8.25 12.84 1.23
N LEU A 39 -7.11 13.50 1.13
CA LEU A 39 -6.30 13.55 -0.08
C LEU A 39 -5.07 12.66 0.13
N PHE A 40 -4.86 11.72 -0.77
CA PHE A 40 -3.78 10.75 -0.72
C PHE A 40 -2.86 10.96 -1.91
N TYR A 41 -1.55 10.89 -1.68
CA TYR A 41 -0.52 10.91 -2.73
C TYR A 41 0.38 9.69 -2.59
N THR A 42 -0.15 8.56 -3.03
CA THR A 42 0.46 7.24 -2.81
C THR A 42 1.13 6.73 -4.07
N ILE A 43 1.81 5.59 -3.98
CA ILE A 43 2.43 4.95 -5.15
C ILE A 43 1.33 4.46 -6.11
N ASP A 44 1.53 4.68 -7.40
CA ASP A 44 0.58 4.35 -8.49
C ASP A 44 0.51 2.83 -8.74
N GLY A 45 1.61 2.11 -8.51
CA GLY A 45 1.71 0.66 -8.67
C GLY A 45 2.02 -0.08 -7.37
N CYS A 46 2.45 -1.34 -7.52
CA CYS A 46 2.86 -2.15 -6.38
C CYS A 46 4.13 -1.60 -5.73
N TRP A 47 4.18 -1.62 -4.39
CA TRP A 47 5.39 -1.27 -3.65
C TRP A 47 6.55 -2.14 -4.10
N ASN A 48 7.61 -1.50 -4.60
CA ASN A 48 8.83 -2.18 -4.98
C ASN A 48 9.96 -1.80 -4.01
N PRO A 49 10.35 -2.69 -3.06
CA PRO A 49 11.40 -2.37 -2.09
C PRO A 49 12.77 -2.12 -2.75
N SER A 50 12.97 -2.53 -4.00
CA SER A 50 14.20 -2.30 -4.76
C SER A 50 14.30 -0.89 -5.37
N ILE A 51 13.20 -0.12 -5.39
CA ILE A 51 13.18 1.26 -5.88
C ILE A 51 13.05 2.19 -4.67
N PRO A 52 13.94 3.19 -4.50
CA PRO A 52 13.80 4.19 -3.44
C PRO A 52 12.40 4.80 -3.43
N ALA A 53 11.81 4.98 -2.24
CA ALA A 53 10.43 5.44 -2.09
C ALA A 53 10.14 6.81 -2.76
N GLN A 54 11.17 7.65 -2.94
CA GLN A 54 11.06 8.94 -3.63
C GLN A 54 11.04 8.79 -5.17
N SER A 55 11.59 7.69 -5.69
CA SER A 55 11.69 7.43 -7.13
C SER A 55 10.52 6.63 -7.68
N GLN A 56 9.66 6.10 -6.82
CA GLN A 56 8.44 5.43 -7.23
C GLN A 56 7.40 6.46 -7.67
N LYS A 57 6.78 6.24 -8.83
CA LYS A 57 5.72 7.10 -9.36
C LYS A 57 4.56 7.14 -8.36
N ARG A 58 4.08 8.35 -8.07
CA ARG A 58 2.97 8.60 -7.17
C ARG A 58 1.78 9.14 -7.92
N ARG A 59 0.60 8.86 -7.36
CA ARG A 59 -0.69 9.19 -7.92
C ARG A 59 -1.56 9.81 -6.82
N PRO A 60 -2.11 11.00 -7.07
CA PRO A 60 -3.02 11.64 -6.15
C PRO A 60 -4.44 11.11 -6.36
N TRP A 61 -5.15 10.88 -5.28
CA TRP A 61 -6.56 10.48 -5.27
C TRP A 61 -7.21 10.96 -3.98
N ALA A 62 -8.52 11.12 -4.01
CA ALA A 62 -9.30 11.60 -2.88
C ALA A 62 -10.20 10.48 -2.35
N VAL A 63 -10.52 10.56 -1.07
CA VAL A 63 -11.50 9.66 -0.45
C VAL A 63 -12.47 10.44 0.40
N VAL A 64 -13.71 9.97 0.44
CA VAL A 64 -14.75 10.43 1.37
C VAL A 64 -15.26 9.25 2.18
N LEU A 65 -15.23 9.36 3.49
CA LEU A 65 -15.86 8.42 4.42
C LEU A 65 -17.06 9.08 5.09
N ARG A 66 -18.24 8.47 4.99
CA ARG A 66 -19.48 8.98 5.61
C ARG A 66 -20.49 7.87 5.88
N PRO A 67 -21.52 8.11 6.70
CA PRO A 67 -22.67 7.22 6.81
C PRO A 67 -23.42 7.10 5.50
N VAL A 68 -23.95 5.90 5.25
CA VAL A 68 -24.96 5.71 4.21
C VAL A 68 -26.16 6.59 4.55
N ASN A 69 -26.65 7.34 3.55
CA ASN A 69 -27.72 8.33 3.74
C ASN A 69 -27.37 9.35 4.84
N ALA A 70 -26.19 9.97 4.79
CA ALA A 70 -25.69 10.92 5.79
C ALA A 70 -26.64 12.09 6.18
N HIS A 71 -27.69 12.36 5.39
CA HIS A 71 -28.72 13.35 5.72
C HIS A 71 -29.74 12.83 6.76
N ASP A 72 -29.92 11.51 6.89
CA ASP A 72 -30.91 10.92 7.80
C ASP A 72 -30.36 10.84 9.22
N THR A 73 -30.49 11.96 9.92
CA THR A 73 -30.02 12.12 11.30
C THR A 73 -31.05 11.65 12.34
N ARG A 74 -32.09 10.92 11.92
CA ARG A 74 -33.14 10.40 12.83
C ARG A 74 -32.72 9.12 13.53
N LYS A 75 -31.78 8.37 12.95
CA LYS A 75 -31.25 7.12 13.49
C LYS A 75 -29.74 7.23 13.73
N PRO A 76 -29.20 6.53 14.73
CA PRO A 76 -27.76 6.35 14.85
C PRO A 76 -27.21 5.73 13.56
N TYR A 77 -26.07 6.23 13.10
CA TYR A 77 -25.38 5.66 11.96
C TYR A 77 -24.75 4.31 12.33
N THR A 78 -24.81 3.36 11.42
CA THR A 78 -24.17 2.03 11.54
C THR A 78 -23.56 1.62 10.21
N ALA A 79 -24.29 1.80 9.12
CA ALA A 79 -23.78 1.58 7.77
C ALA A 79 -22.94 2.77 7.30
N MET A 80 -21.71 2.49 6.88
CA MET A 80 -20.77 3.47 6.33
C MET A 80 -20.54 3.21 4.84
N GLU A 81 -20.21 4.25 4.09
CA GLU A 81 -19.75 4.15 2.71
C GLU A 81 -18.44 4.92 2.50
N LEU A 82 -17.60 4.36 1.64
CA LEU A 82 -16.31 4.93 1.24
C LEU A 82 -16.38 5.29 -0.24
N LEU A 83 -16.13 6.55 -0.58
CA LEU A 83 -16.14 7.03 -1.95
C LEU A 83 -14.71 7.39 -2.34
N ILE A 84 -14.16 6.73 -3.35
CA ILE A 84 -12.80 6.97 -3.87
C ILE A 84 -12.92 7.72 -5.18
N TRP A 85 -12.31 8.90 -5.25
CA TRP A 85 -12.17 9.64 -6.50
C TRP A 85 -10.73 9.60 -7.00
N ASP A 86 -10.56 9.34 -8.29
CA ASP A 86 -9.25 9.26 -8.91
C ASP A 86 -9.35 9.57 -10.41
N SER A 87 -8.81 10.72 -10.81
CA SER A 87 -8.81 11.20 -12.21
C SER A 87 -8.22 10.24 -13.23
N LEU A 88 -7.35 9.33 -12.79
CA LEU A 88 -6.66 8.37 -13.66
C LEU A 88 -7.30 6.97 -13.57
N ALA A 89 -8.40 6.80 -12.83
CA ALA A 89 -9.01 5.48 -12.67
C ALA A 89 -9.62 5.02 -13.99
N GLU A 90 -9.35 3.78 -14.35
CA GLU A 90 -9.91 3.12 -15.54
C GLU A 90 -11.34 2.68 -15.21
N SER A 91 -12.32 3.58 -15.41
CA SER A 91 -13.74 3.31 -15.16
C SER A 91 -14.42 2.47 -16.25
N ASP A 92 -13.73 2.16 -17.35
CA ASP A 92 -14.36 1.74 -18.62
C ASP A 92 -14.44 0.22 -18.85
N ALA A 93 -14.06 -0.62 -17.87
CA ALA A 93 -13.81 -2.04 -18.16
C ALA A 93 -14.92 -3.04 -17.76
N ALA A 94 -15.91 -2.66 -16.94
CA ALA A 94 -16.95 -3.59 -16.49
C ALA A 94 -18.25 -2.87 -16.07
N ASP A 95 -19.40 -3.48 -16.36
CA ASP A 95 -20.72 -3.01 -15.88
C ASP A 95 -20.81 -2.94 -14.35
N THR A 96 -20.00 -3.74 -13.65
CA THR A 96 -19.79 -3.69 -12.20
C THR A 96 -18.30 -3.81 -11.88
N PRO A 97 -17.59 -2.71 -11.61
CA PRO A 97 -16.19 -2.78 -11.20
C PRO A 97 -16.06 -3.52 -9.88
N ASP A 98 -14.97 -4.25 -9.70
CA ASP A 98 -14.64 -4.92 -8.44
C ASP A 98 -13.36 -4.32 -7.84
N LEU A 99 -12.92 -4.86 -6.71
CA LEU A 99 -11.70 -4.38 -6.04
C LEU A 99 -10.43 -4.46 -6.93
N SER A 100 -10.44 -5.22 -8.03
CA SER A 100 -9.30 -5.28 -8.96
C SER A 100 -9.16 -4.03 -9.82
N CYS A 101 -10.19 -3.19 -9.90
CA CYS A 101 -10.16 -1.89 -10.56
C CYS A 101 -9.43 -0.81 -9.74
N LEU A 102 -9.20 -1.06 -8.45
CA LEU A 102 -8.49 -0.15 -7.55
C LEU A 102 -6.98 -0.38 -7.62
N ILE A 103 -6.20 0.69 -7.48
CA ILE A 103 -4.75 0.52 -7.27
C ILE A 103 -4.49 -0.11 -5.89
N ASP A 104 -3.32 -0.73 -5.70
CA ASP A 104 -2.93 -1.41 -4.46
C ASP A 104 -3.22 -0.59 -3.19
N MET A 105 -2.92 0.71 -3.22
CA MET A 105 -3.09 1.57 -2.05
C MET A 105 -4.56 1.92 -1.76
N GLN A 106 -5.41 2.01 -2.79
CA GLN A 106 -6.85 2.18 -2.63
C GLN A 106 -7.49 0.92 -2.07
N ALA A 107 -7.11 -0.26 -2.59
CA ALA A 107 -7.59 -1.55 -2.06
C ALA A 107 -7.19 -1.74 -0.59
N ARG A 108 -5.92 -1.42 -0.24
CA ARG A 108 -5.47 -1.43 1.16
C ARG A 108 -6.25 -0.48 2.06
N LEU A 109 -6.66 0.69 1.55
CA LEU A 109 -7.50 1.60 2.33
C LEU A 109 -8.88 0.99 2.58
N VAL A 110 -9.49 0.34 1.58
CA VAL A 110 -10.78 -0.34 1.74
C VAL A 110 -10.69 -1.42 2.81
N ASP A 111 -9.68 -2.29 2.75
CA ASP A 111 -9.46 -3.35 3.75
C ASP A 111 -9.24 -2.74 5.14
N PHE A 112 -8.37 -1.74 5.24
CA PHE A 112 -8.10 -1.02 6.50
C PHE A 112 -9.36 -0.41 7.10
N VAL A 113 -10.16 0.31 6.31
CA VAL A 113 -11.41 0.94 6.78
C VAL A 113 -12.40 -0.14 7.21
N LYS A 114 -12.56 -1.21 6.44
CA LYS A 114 -13.47 -2.31 6.75
C LYS A 114 -13.16 -2.94 8.11
N GLU A 115 -11.88 -3.17 8.41
CA GLU A 115 -11.42 -3.70 9.69
C GLU A 115 -11.61 -2.67 10.82
N GLU A 116 -11.09 -1.45 10.65
CA GLU A 116 -10.98 -0.47 11.74
C GLU A 116 -12.28 0.24 12.12
N ILE A 117 -13.27 0.28 11.22
CA ILE A 117 -14.59 0.79 11.59
C ILE A 117 -15.41 -0.26 12.34
N ALA A 118 -15.20 -1.56 12.05
CA ALA A 118 -15.83 -2.67 12.75
C ALA A 118 -15.25 -2.89 14.16
N HIS A 119 -13.97 -2.55 14.37
CA HIS A 119 -13.29 -2.68 15.67
C HIS A 119 -13.42 -1.46 16.59
N GLY A 120 -14.26 -0.48 16.25
CA GLY A 120 -14.45 0.73 17.07
C GLY A 120 -15.19 0.49 18.38
N GLU A 121 -14.85 1.25 19.43
CA GLU A 121 -15.74 1.41 20.58
C GLU A 121 -17.07 2.02 20.10
N VAL A 122 -18.18 1.41 20.54
CA VAL A 122 -19.59 1.71 20.19
C VAL A 122 -19.82 3.10 19.58
N PRO A 123 -20.50 3.21 18.42
CA PRO A 123 -21.38 2.22 17.79
C PRO A 123 -20.71 1.27 16.77
N ASP A 124 -21.38 0.15 16.51
CA ASP A 124 -20.96 -0.94 15.61
C ASP A 124 -21.07 -0.50 14.13
N TYR A 125 -20.07 0.26 13.69
CA TYR A 125 -19.99 0.70 12.30
C TYR A 125 -19.51 -0.44 11.39
N TYR A 126 -20.07 -0.55 10.20
CA TYR A 126 -19.57 -1.46 9.18
C TYR A 126 -19.52 -0.81 7.80
N LEU A 127 -18.57 -1.26 6.98
CA LEU A 127 -18.41 -0.74 5.63
C LEU A 127 -19.43 -1.43 4.73
N SER A 128 -20.47 -0.71 4.36
CA SER A 128 -21.57 -1.25 3.55
C SER A 128 -21.28 -1.13 2.05
N ARG A 129 -20.63 -0.05 1.61
CA ARG A 129 -20.46 0.27 0.19
C ARG A 129 -19.12 0.95 -0.09
N VAL A 130 -18.57 0.67 -1.27
CA VAL A 130 -17.43 1.37 -1.84
C VAL A 130 -17.84 1.93 -3.20
N TRP A 131 -17.52 3.19 -3.45
CA TRP A 131 -17.80 3.88 -4.71
C TRP A 131 -16.50 4.33 -5.36
N LEU A 132 -16.44 4.29 -6.69
CA LEU A 132 -15.34 4.79 -7.49
C LEU A 132 -15.85 5.82 -8.49
N SER A 133 -15.11 6.91 -8.67
CA SER A 133 -15.36 7.86 -9.76
C SER A 133 -14.05 8.44 -10.27
N ASN A 134 -13.99 8.67 -11.58
CA ASN A 134 -12.94 9.45 -12.24
C ASN A 134 -13.49 10.74 -12.85
N ARG A 135 -14.76 11.09 -12.57
CA ARG A 135 -15.44 12.21 -13.19
C ARG A 135 -14.75 13.52 -12.79
N LEU A 136 -14.49 14.34 -13.78
CA LEU A 136 -13.97 15.70 -13.63
C LEU A 136 -15.09 16.71 -13.85
N ASP A 137 -14.90 17.91 -13.29
CA ASP A 137 -15.70 19.05 -13.71
C ASP A 137 -15.35 19.44 -15.15
N ARG A 138 -16.30 20.03 -15.88
CA ARG A 138 -16.09 20.42 -17.28
C ARG A 138 -15.09 21.56 -17.41
N ASP A 139 -15.03 22.43 -16.41
CA ASP A 139 -14.21 23.63 -16.42
C ASP A 139 -12.85 23.43 -15.72
N MET A 140 -12.56 22.19 -15.27
CA MET A 140 -11.29 21.86 -14.65
C MET A 140 -10.14 21.83 -15.67
N ASP A 141 -9.04 22.51 -15.33
CA ASP A 141 -7.80 22.41 -16.10
C ASP A 141 -7.06 21.11 -15.79
N THR A 142 -7.08 20.19 -16.75
CA THR A 142 -6.44 18.88 -16.65
C THR A 142 -5.01 18.86 -17.17
N ARG A 143 -4.50 19.98 -17.69
CA ARG A 143 -3.12 20.10 -18.21
C ARG A 143 -2.09 20.32 -17.11
N GLY A 144 -2.55 20.69 -15.91
CA GLY A 144 -1.73 20.88 -14.71
C GLY A 144 -1.18 19.59 -14.12
N HIS A 145 -0.44 19.71 -13.02
CA HIS A 145 0.10 18.54 -12.33
C HIS A 145 -1.07 17.72 -11.73
N PRO A 146 -1.07 16.36 -11.78
CA PRO A 146 -2.20 15.56 -11.28
C PRO A 146 -2.62 15.86 -9.83
N LEU A 147 -1.67 16.32 -9.01
CA LEU A 147 -1.92 16.74 -7.63
C LEU A 147 -2.78 18.01 -7.57
N GLU A 148 -2.56 18.96 -8.46
CA GLU A 148 -3.36 20.18 -8.55
C GLU A 148 -4.79 19.86 -8.97
N VAL A 149 -4.94 18.97 -9.96
CA VAL A 149 -6.24 18.44 -10.40
C VAL A 149 -6.97 17.79 -9.23
N ALA A 150 -6.29 16.98 -8.43
CA ALA A 150 -6.87 16.36 -7.24
C ALA A 150 -7.24 17.38 -6.15
N CYS A 151 -6.40 18.38 -5.90
CA CYS A 151 -6.70 19.46 -4.96
C CYS A 151 -7.94 20.27 -5.40
N GLN A 152 -8.01 20.66 -6.69
CA GLN A 152 -9.17 21.37 -7.24
C GLN A 152 -10.44 20.54 -7.09
N GLN A 153 -10.38 19.23 -7.37
CA GLN A 153 -11.53 18.36 -7.19
C GLN A 153 -11.96 18.28 -5.72
N VAL A 154 -11.02 18.11 -4.79
CA VAL A 154 -11.29 18.08 -3.35
C VAL A 154 -11.98 19.37 -2.90
N GLU A 155 -11.53 20.52 -3.39
CA GLU A 155 -12.18 21.81 -3.14
C GLU A 155 -13.60 21.88 -3.71
N LEU A 156 -13.83 21.39 -4.93
CA LEU A 156 -15.17 21.31 -5.53
C LEU A 156 -16.10 20.40 -4.74
N MET A 157 -15.61 19.23 -4.29
CA MET A 157 -16.39 18.33 -3.43
C MET A 157 -16.79 18.97 -2.10
N ALA A 158 -15.90 19.80 -1.53
CA ALA A 158 -16.15 20.52 -0.28
C ALA A 158 -17.10 21.71 -0.47
N ARG A 159 -16.96 22.48 -1.55
CA ARG A 159 -17.81 23.66 -1.84
C ARG A 159 -19.20 23.28 -2.32
N GLU A 160 -19.29 22.24 -3.14
CA GLU A 160 -20.52 21.79 -3.80
C GLU A 160 -20.89 20.36 -3.40
N THR A 161 -20.87 20.06 -2.10
CA THR A 161 -21.10 18.72 -1.57
C THR A 161 -22.41 18.09 -2.05
N ARG A 162 -23.49 18.85 -2.21
CA ARG A 162 -24.78 18.33 -2.71
C ARG A 162 -24.70 17.86 -4.16
N PHE A 163 -23.80 18.46 -4.95
CA PHE A 163 -23.59 18.11 -6.34
C PHE A 163 -22.67 16.89 -6.46
N TRP A 164 -21.51 16.93 -5.79
CA TRP A 164 -20.49 15.90 -5.94
C TRP A 164 -20.72 14.66 -5.08
N LEU A 165 -21.31 14.86 -3.91
CA LEU A 165 -21.51 13.85 -2.88
C LEU A 165 -22.99 13.84 -2.46
N PRO A 166 -23.96 13.68 -3.38
CA PRO A 166 -25.35 13.56 -2.99
C PRO A 166 -25.54 12.36 -2.05
N PRO A 167 -26.48 12.41 -1.10
CA PRO A 167 -26.54 11.41 -0.03
C PRO A 167 -27.27 10.12 -0.45
N TYR A 168 -27.94 10.11 -1.60
CA TYR A 168 -28.71 8.98 -2.11
C TYR A 168 -28.00 8.30 -3.26
N GLU A 169 -28.19 6.99 -3.35
CA GLU A 169 -27.57 6.11 -4.34
C GLU A 169 -27.83 6.52 -5.80
N VAL A 170 -29.10 6.70 -6.17
CA VAL A 170 -29.48 7.00 -7.57
C VAL A 170 -28.88 8.34 -8.05
N PRO A 171 -28.99 9.46 -7.30
CA PRO A 171 -28.26 10.67 -7.62
C PRO A 171 -26.74 10.50 -7.66
N LEU A 172 -26.16 9.69 -6.77
CA LEU A 172 -24.72 9.45 -6.74
C LEU A 172 -24.25 8.76 -8.03
N GLN A 173 -24.97 7.72 -8.47
CA GLN A 173 -24.73 7.04 -9.74
C GLN A 173 -24.92 7.96 -10.96
N ALA A 174 -25.97 8.76 -10.98
CA ALA A 174 -26.19 9.78 -12.01
C ALA A 174 -25.07 10.83 -12.06
N ARG A 175 -24.29 10.95 -10.98
CA ARG A 175 -23.10 11.79 -10.91
C ARG A 175 -21.80 11.09 -11.29
N GLY A 176 -21.85 9.87 -11.82
CA GLY A 176 -20.69 9.15 -12.33
C GLY A 176 -19.91 8.41 -11.24
N TRP A 177 -20.57 8.11 -10.12
CA TRP A 177 -20.05 7.19 -9.13
C TRP A 177 -20.53 5.78 -9.43
N VAL A 178 -19.60 4.84 -9.51
CA VAL A 178 -19.92 3.44 -9.76
C VAL A 178 -19.65 2.65 -8.49
N GLN A 179 -20.58 1.78 -8.11
CA GLN A 179 -20.39 0.94 -6.93
C GLN A 179 -19.38 -0.17 -7.24
N VAL A 180 -18.37 -0.27 -6.38
CA VAL A 180 -17.36 -1.33 -6.46
C VAL A 180 -17.86 -2.56 -5.71
N SER A 181 -17.87 -3.71 -6.38
CA SER A 181 -18.13 -5.00 -5.73
C SER A 181 -17.01 -5.30 -4.74
N MET A 182 -17.37 -5.38 -3.46
CA MET A 182 -16.47 -5.82 -2.38
C MET A 182 -16.27 -7.35 -2.37
N SER A 183 -17.03 -8.10 -3.17
CA SER A 183 -16.77 -9.51 -3.43
C SER A 183 -15.62 -9.61 -4.43
N ARG A 184 -14.53 -10.28 -4.06
CA ARG A 184 -13.43 -10.58 -4.97
C ARG A 184 -13.98 -11.49 -6.07
N SER A 185 -14.17 -10.97 -7.28
CA SER A 185 -14.53 -11.83 -8.39
C SER A 185 -13.37 -12.81 -8.64
N SER A 186 -13.70 -14.08 -8.82
CA SER A 186 -12.73 -15.08 -9.28
C SER A 186 -12.40 -14.91 -10.77
N SER A 187 -13.00 -13.92 -11.45
CA SER A 187 -12.75 -13.61 -12.85
C SER A 187 -11.52 -12.71 -13.02
N GLY A 188 -10.36 -13.37 -13.06
CA GLY A 188 -9.43 -13.20 -14.18
C GLY A 188 -9.12 -11.77 -14.65
N ARG A 189 -8.49 -10.97 -13.79
CA ARG A 189 -7.44 -10.04 -14.25
C ARG A 189 -6.29 -10.07 -13.26
N ASN A 190 -5.46 -11.10 -13.41
CA ASN A 190 -4.17 -11.22 -12.73
C ASN A 190 -3.27 -10.05 -13.14
N LYS A 191 -3.44 -8.90 -12.49
CA LYS A 191 -2.37 -7.94 -12.24
C LYS A 191 -2.18 -7.75 -10.73
N ALA A 192 -2.34 -8.84 -9.96
CA ALA A 192 -1.37 -9.06 -8.91
C ALA A 192 -0.04 -9.19 -9.65
N THR A 193 0.72 -8.08 -9.71
CA THR A 193 2.14 -8.20 -10.00
C THR A 193 2.70 -8.88 -8.75
N LEU A 194 2.56 -10.21 -8.75
CA LEU A 194 3.33 -11.10 -7.91
C LEU A 194 4.73 -10.50 -7.90
N SER A 195 5.25 -10.23 -6.70
CA SER A 195 6.62 -9.77 -6.59
C SER A 195 7.47 -10.72 -7.43
N ARG A 196 8.51 -10.23 -8.10
CA ARG A 196 9.41 -11.11 -8.86
C ARG A 196 10.01 -12.23 -7.99
N ALA A 197 9.85 -12.19 -6.67
CA ALA A 197 10.12 -13.29 -5.75
C ALA A 197 9.07 -14.43 -5.78
N GLU A 198 7.80 -14.14 -6.03
CA GLU A 198 6.70 -15.11 -6.16
C GLU A 198 6.62 -15.74 -7.55
N LEU A 199 7.10 -15.06 -8.60
CA LEU A 199 7.19 -15.60 -9.96
C LEU A 199 8.14 -16.81 -10.11
N PHE A 200 8.96 -17.12 -9.10
CA PHE A 200 9.91 -18.24 -9.12
C PHE A 200 9.56 -19.36 -8.14
N ASN A 201 8.45 -19.26 -7.41
CA ASN A 201 8.02 -20.31 -6.50
C ASN A 201 6.73 -20.92 -7.05
N GLU A 202 6.79 -22.19 -7.43
CA GLU A 202 5.57 -22.98 -7.64
C GLU A 202 4.67 -22.83 -6.40
N PRO A 203 3.36 -22.59 -6.58
CA PRO A 203 2.44 -22.49 -5.47
C PRO A 203 2.49 -23.78 -4.65
N PHE A 204 2.58 -23.66 -3.31
CA PHE A 204 2.62 -24.81 -2.43
C PHE A 204 1.36 -25.68 -2.64
N PRO A 205 1.48 -27.00 -2.85
CA PRO A 205 0.34 -27.85 -3.13
C PRO A 205 -0.67 -27.84 -1.99
N LYS A 206 -1.92 -27.44 -2.28
CA LYS A 206 -3.04 -27.41 -1.31
C LYS A 206 -3.93 -28.66 -1.43
N CYS A 207 -4.48 -29.11 -0.31
CA CYS A 207 -5.53 -30.12 -0.23
C CYS A 207 -6.79 -29.57 0.47
N SER A 208 -7.90 -30.31 0.41
CA SER A 208 -9.18 -29.90 0.98
C SER A 208 -9.14 -29.68 2.50
N ALA A 209 -8.25 -30.38 3.21
CA ALA A 209 -8.06 -30.20 4.65
C ALA A 209 -7.38 -28.87 5.00
N ASP A 210 -6.64 -28.25 4.07
CA ASP A 210 -5.95 -26.98 4.31
C ASP A 210 -6.93 -25.79 4.35
N ALA A 211 -8.16 -25.94 3.82
CA ALA A 211 -9.17 -24.87 3.80
C ALA A 211 -9.71 -24.52 5.20
N ALA A 212 -9.57 -25.43 6.17
CA ALA A 212 -9.97 -25.22 7.56
C ALA A 212 -8.84 -24.61 8.42
N LEU A 213 -7.63 -24.47 7.87
CA LEU A 213 -6.49 -23.90 8.59
C LEU A 213 -6.41 -22.38 8.38
N PRO A 214 -5.96 -21.62 9.39
CA PRO A 214 -5.76 -20.18 9.26
C PRO A 214 -4.72 -19.89 8.16
N GLU A 215 -4.84 -18.72 7.50
CA GLU A 215 -3.87 -18.29 6.50
C GLU A 215 -2.46 -18.18 7.13
N GLN A 216 -1.47 -18.80 6.47
CA GLN A 216 -0.08 -18.80 6.93
C GLN A 216 0.80 -18.05 5.93
N ILE A 217 1.63 -17.15 6.45
CA ILE A 217 2.60 -16.39 5.67
C ILE A 217 3.95 -17.10 5.73
N ILE A 218 4.54 -17.39 4.57
CA ILE A 218 5.84 -18.03 4.46
C ILE A 218 6.91 -16.95 4.31
N PHE A 219 7.78 -16.85 5.32
CA PHE A 219 8.92 -15.94 5.27
C PHE A 219 10.09 -16.61 4.54
N HIS A 220 10.46 -16.05 3.39
CA HIS A 220 11.68 -16.44 2.68
C HIS A 220 12.87 -15.59 3.15
N PRO A 221 14.10 -16.17 3.18
CA PRO A 221 15.29 -15.40 3.50
C PRO A 221 15.50 -14.25 2.49
N LEU A 222 15.98 -13.10 3.00
CA LEU A 222 16.30 -11.93 2.19
C LEU A 222 17.27 -12.32 1.06
N ARG A 223 16.99 -11.89 -0.18
CA ARG A 223 17.84 -12.14 -1.35
C ARG A 223 18.98 -11.10 -1.39
N SER A 224 20.19 -11.52 -1.77
CA SER A 224 21.32 -10.58 -1.85
C SER A 224 21.18 -9.63 -3.05
N GLN A 225 21.49 -8.33 -2.85
CA GLN A 225 21.45 -7.30 -3.90
C GLN A 225 22.35 -7.62 -5.11
N ALA A 226 23.38 -8.47 -4.92
CA ALA A 226 24.27 -8.93 -5.98
C ALA A 226 23.64 -10.02 -6.88
N ALA A 227 22.62 -10.74 -6.40
CA ALA A 227 21.91 -11.75 -7.19
C ALA A 227 20.95 -11.13 -8.22
N GLU A 228 20.49 -9.89 -8.00
CA GLU A 228 19.56 -9.20 -8.92
C GLU A 228 20.25 -8.60 -10.15
N ARG A 229 21.57 -8.35 -10.11
CA ARG A 229 22.29 -7.60 -11.15
C ARG A 229 22.95 -8.43 -12.25
N ARG A 230 22.99 -9.77 -12.17
CA ARG A 230 23.66 -10.62 -13.19
C ARG A 230 22.91 -11.93 -13.41
N VAL A 231 22.02 -11.93 -14.41
CA VAL A 231 21.04 -13.00 -14.70
C VAL A 231 21.63 -14.20 -15.46
N ALA A 232 22.85 -14.14 -16.00
CA ALA A 232 23.25 -15.11 -17.02
C ALA A 232 24.03 -16.35 -16.54
N ASN A 233 24.68 -16.37 -15.36
CA ASN A 233 25.58 -17.50 -15.02
C ASN A 233 25.89 -17.62 -13.50
N ARG A 234 24.91 -17.98 -12.67
CA ARG A 234 25.22 -18.33 -11.26
C ARG A 234 24.52 -19.57 -10.73
N LYS A 235 25.26 -20.28 -9.87
CA LYS A 235 24.81 -21.38 -9.02
C LYS A 235 23.59 -20.93 -8.18
N PRO A 236 22.62 -21.83 -7.92
CA PRO A 236 21.47 -21.52 -7.08
C PRO A 236 21.92 -21.09 -5.68
N SER A 237 21.20 -20.12 -5.11
CA SER A 237 21.43 -19.67 -3.74
C SER A 237 21.32 -20.84 -2.75
N GLN A 238 22.30 -20.92 -1.84
CA GLN A 238 22.33 -21.86 -0.73
C GLN A 238 21.53 -21.34 0.48
N CYS A 239 21.26 -20.04 0.53
CA CYS A 239 20.39 -19.41 1.52
C CYS A 239 18.90 -19.57 1.14
N SER A 240 18.37 -20.79 1.27
CA SER A 240 16.95 -21.13 1.12
C SER A 240 16.24 -21.35 2.46
N ASN A 241 14.90 -21.29 2.44
CA ASN A 241 14.09 -21.75 3.57
C ASN A 241 14.02 -23.29 3.52
N ASP A 242 14.82 -23.96 4.35
CA ASP A 242 14.94 -25.43 4.34
C ASP A 242 13.70 -26.11 4.91
N MET A 243 13.01 -25.47 5.85
CA MET A 243 11.71 -25.92 6.36
C MET A 243 10.68 -25.94 5.23
N TYR A 244 10.62 -24.88 4.43
CA TYR A 244 9.76 -24.80 3.27
C TYR A 244 10.06 -25.89 2.24
N LYS A 245 11.35 -26.12 1.92
CA LYS A 245 11.76 -27.18 0.99
C LYS A 245 11.36 -28.57 1.49
N ALA A 246 11.64 -28.87 2.77
CA ALA A 246 11.29 -30.16 3.38
C ALA A 246 9.76 -30.39 3.38
N ALA A 247 8.98 -29.35 3.71
CA ALA A 247 7.52 -29.41 3.66
C ALA A 247 7.00 -29.58 2.23
N LEU A 248 7.59 -28.87 1.26
CA LEU A 248 7.21 -28.95 -0.15
C LEU A 248 7.50 -30.34 -0.72
N GLU A 249 8.67 -30.92 -0.42
CA GLU A 249 9.03 -32.26 -0.87
C GLU A 249 8.13 -33.34 -0.26
N ALA A 250 7.80 -33.22 1.03
CA ALA A 250 6.85 -34.12 1.68
C ALA A 250 5.47 -34.04 1.01
N ARG A 251 4.99 -32.82 0.72
CA ARG A 251 3.69 -32.59 0.10
C ARG A 251 3.64 -32.98 -1.39
N LYS A 252 4.78 -32.93 -2.09
CA LYS A 252 4.92 -33.44 -3.45
C LYS A 252 4.85 -34.98 -3.52
N LYS A 253 5.32 -35.67 -2.48
CA LYS A 253 5.26 -37.14 -2.37
C LYS A 253 3.89 -37.63 -1.91
N ASP A 254 3.30 -36.95 -0.93
CA ASP A 254 1.95 -37.23 -0.43
C ASP A 254 1.19 -35.91 -0.24
N ARG A 255 0.11 -35.75 -1.01
CA ARG A 255 -0.70 -34.53 -1.03
C ARG A 255 -1.44 -34.26 0.28
N ASN A 256 -1.64 -35.28 1.10
CA ASN A 256 -2.34 -35.20 2.38
C ASN A 256 -1.36 -35.23 3.58
N CYS A 257 -0.06 -35.11 3.32
CA CYS A 257 0.96 -35.17 4.35
C CYS A 257 0.91 -33.97 5.30
N SER A 258 0.72 -34.23 6.59
CA SER A 258 0.69 -33.22 7.66
C SER A 258 2.01 -33.08 8.42
N THR A 259 2.98 -33.97 8.18
CA THR A 259 4.28 -33.97 8.87
C THR A 259 5.44 -34.01 7.88
N ALA A 260 6.54 -33.33 8.19
CA ALA A 260 7.75 -33.36 7.37
C ALA A 260 8.97 -33.53 8.27
N ARG A 261 9.93 -34.37 7.83
CA ARG A 261 11.20 -34.53 8.54
C ARG A 261 12.16 -33.43 8.08
N LEU A 262 12.43 -32.47 8.97
CA LEU A 262 13.43 -31.44 8.74
C LEU A 262 14.78 -31.89 9.30
N GLN A 263 15.80 -31.89 8.45
CA GLN A 263 17.18 -32.03 8.91
C GLN A 263 17.81 -30.64 9.02
N TYR A 264 18.19 -30.26 10.23
CA TYR A 264 18.86 -28.98 10.46
C TYR A 264 20.26 -29.01 9.85
N ARG A 265 20.59 -27.97 9.09
CA ARG A 265 21.98 -27.71 8.73
C ARG A 265 22.79 -27.31 9.97
N PRO A 266 24.06 -27.71 10.08
CA PRO A 266 24.93 -27.18 11.11
C PRO A 266 24.95 -25.65 11.07
N THR A 267 24.72 -25.00 12.22
CA THR A 267 24.58 -23.53 12.33
C THR A 267 25.75 -22.78 11.71
N MET A 268 26.97 -23.31 11.84
CA MET A 268 28.19 -22.72 11.28
C MET A 268 28.21 -22.75 9.74
N GLN A 269 27.67 -23.81 9.13
CA GLN A 269 27.56 -23.92 7.68
C GLN A 269 26.50 -22.94 7.15
N TRP A 270 25.35 -22.86 7.82
CA TRP A 270 24.31 -21.88 7.48
C TRP A 270 24.82 -20.43 7.56
N TYR A 271 25.59 -20.10 8.58
CA TYR A 271 26.20 -18.77 8.72
C TYR A 271 27.29 -18.50 7.67
N ALA A 272 28.09 -19.51 7.32
CA ALA A 272 29.08 -19.41 6.25
C ALA A 272 28.42 -19.11 4.90
N ASP A 273 27.32 -19.81 4.57
CA ASP A 273 26.53 -19.57 3.35
C ASP A 273 25.99 -18.13 3.31
N LEU A 274 25.47 -17.63 4.44
CA LEU A 274 24.99 -16.24 4.55
C LEU A 274 26.10 -15.22 4.30
N LYS A 275 27.30 -15.47 4.85
CA LYS A 275 28.46 -14.61 4.68
C LYS A 275 28.99 -14.63 3.25
N GLU A 276 29.06 -15.81 2.62
CA GLU A 276 29.45 -15.96 1.21
C GLU A 276 28.49 -15.20 0.28
N GLU A 277 27.19 -15.29 0.56
CA GLU A 277 26.16 -14.61 -0.23
C GLU A 277 25.98 -13.11 0.13
N LYS A 278 26.78 -12.57 1.06
CA LYS A 278 26.66 -11.19 1.59
C LYS A 278 25.26 -10.86 2.13
N ARG A 279 24.67 -11.83 2.81
CA ARG A 279 23.37 -11.76 3.50
C ARG A 279 23.53 -11.78 5.02
N ASP A 280 24.76 -11.90 5.50
CA ASP A 280 25.09 -11.79 6.91
C ASP A 280 24.81 -10.38 7.43
N ALA A 281 24.53 -10.28 8.73
CA ALA A 281 24.21 -9.01 9.39
C ALA A 281 25.43 -8.06 9.50
N SER A 282 26.51 -8.30 8.76
CA SER A 282 27.70 -7.44 8.71
C SER A 282 27.41 -6.01 8.21
N HIS A 283 26.25 -5.78 7.58
CA HIS A 283 25.76 -4.46 7.21
C HIS A 283 25.00 -3.75 8.34
N VAL A 284 24.61 -4.48 9.39
CA VAL A 284 24.03 -3.93 10.62
C VAL A 284 25.19 -3.54 11.53
N LEU A 285 25.48 -2.24 11.55
CA LEU A 285 26.45 -1.68 12.47
C LEU A 285 25.79 -1.51 13.83
N VAL A 286 26.16 -2.37 14.78
CA VAL A 286 25.81 -2.20 16.19
C VAL A 286 26.94 -1.42 16.84
N ASP A 287 26.64 -0.23 17.34
CA ASP A 287 27.59 0.68 17.96
C ASP A 287 26.86 1.53 19.01
N THR A 288 27.60 2.24 19.87
CA THR A 288 26.98 3.17 20.82
C THR A 288 26.37 4.36 20.07
N TRP A 289 25.43 5.05 20.71
CA TRP A 289 24.76 6.21 20.12
C TRP A 289 25.77 7.29 19.69
N GLU A 290 26.82 7.51 20.47
CA GLU A 290 27.91 8.44 20.16
C GLU A 290 28.64 8.02 18.87
N GLY A 291 28.96 6.73 18.74
CA GLY A 291 29.63 6.15 17.57
C GLY A 291 28.79 6.24 16.30
N ILE A 292 27.48 5.98 16.40
CA ILE A 292 26.53 6.13 15.29
C ILE A 292 26.43 7.61 14.87
N SER A 293 26.26 8.52 15.83
CA SER A 293 26.10 9.96 15.55
C SER A 293 27.34 10.57 14.88
N PHE A 294 28.54 10.14 15.26
CA PHE A 294 29.79 10.60 14.65
C PHE A 294 29.92 10.14 13.19
N ARG A 295 29.55 8.89 12.89
CA ARG A 295 29.56 8.35 11.52
C ARG A 295 28.55 9.06 10.62
N LEU A 296 27.34 9.35 11.13
CA LEU A 296 26.32 10.10 10.40
C LEU A 296 26.77 11.53 10.08
N ARG A 297 27.42 12.21 11.04
CA ARG A 297 27.99 13.56 10.81
C ARG A 297 29.09 13.57 9.75
N LYS A 298 29.98 12.57 9.74
CA LYS A 298 31.01 12.43 8.69
C LYS A 298 30.42 12.13 7.31
N ALA A 299 29.33 11.37 7.23
CA ALA A 299 28.66 11.09 5.95
C ALA A 299 28.05 12.36 5.34
N GLY A 300 27.51 13.26 6.17
CA GLY A 300 26.97 14.56 5.73
C GLY A 300 28.03 15.58 5.27
N GLN A 301 29.28 15.47 5.73
CA GLN A 301 30.36 16.38 5.28
C GLN A 301 30.94 16.01 3.91
N LYS A 302 30.83 14.74 3.49
CA LYS A 302 31.36 14.29 2.18
C LYS A 302 30.49 14.72 0.99
N SER A 303 29.24 15.13 1.20
CA SER A 303 28.34 15.61 0.14
C SER A 303 28.46 17.13 -0.13
N GLY A 304 29.18 17.88 0.71
CA GLY A 304 29.27 19.35 0.63
C GLY A 304 30.47 19.93 -0.12
N GLN A 305 31.39 19.11 -0.63
CA GLN A 305 32.64 19.61 -1.23
C GLN A 305 32.73 19.29 -2.74
N LYS A 306 31.87 19.94 -3.54
CA LYS A 306 32.02 20.03 -5.00
C LYS A 306 31.47 21.35 -5.56
N THR A 307 32.12 22.45 -5.22
CA THR A 307 32.27 23.70 -6.01
C THR A 307 33.47 24.43 -5.39
N GLY A 308 34.43 25.03 -6.05
CA GLY A 308 34.80 25.23 -7.44
C GLY A 308 35.95 26.23 -7.40
N SER A 309 37.11 25.91 -7.98
CA SER A 309 38.21 26.89 -8.14
C SER A 309 38.97 26.56 -9.41
N ARG A 310 38.72 27.33 -10.47
CA ARG A 310 39.53 27.39 -11.69
C ARG A 310 40.34 28.69 -11.59
N PRO A 311 41.68 28.67 -11.55
CA PRO A 311 42.43 29.90 -11.68
C PRO A 311 42.54 30.28 -13.16
N SER A 312 42.23 31.54 -13.39
CA SER A 312 42.44 32.33 -14.59
C SER A 312 43.90 32.37 -15.02
N SER A 313 44.12 32.19 -16.32
CA SER A 313 45.34 32.53 -17.04
C SER A 313 45.44 34.06 -17.21
N SER A 314 46.56 34.64 -16.82
CA SER A 314 46.97 35.99 -17.24
C SER A 314 48.48 36.17 -17.03
N GLY A 315 49.18 36.61 -18.08
CA GLY A 315 50.55 37.12 -18.03
C GLY A 315 51.60 36.14 -18.49
#